data_AF-D3E2Q6-F1
#
_entry.id   AF-D3E2Q6-F1
#
_cell.length_a   1.000
_cell.length_b   1.000
_cell.length_c   1.000
_cell.angle_alpha   90.00
_cell.angle_beta   90.00
_cell.angle_gamma   90.00
#
_symmetry.space_group_name_H-M   'P 1'
#
loop_
_entity.id
_entity.type
_entity.pdbx_description
1 polymer ?
#
loop_
_entity_poly.entity_id
_entity_poly.type
_entity_poly.pdbx_seq_one_letter_code
_entity_poly.pdbx_strand_id
1 'polypeptide(L)' 'MDSQYIKDNYYFETLNESHNLNNFYCEDEELNEFLKEDALKQQKQKLNLTKLIICDDEIIGFVSLLRWNKNKRY' A
#
# COMPACT_ATOMS: atom_id res chain seq x y z
N MET A 1 -3.53 18.97 3.56
CA MET A 1 -4.17 19.18 2.24
C MET A 1 -5.69 19.20 2.40
N ASP A 2 -6.39 19.93 1.55
CA ASP A 2 -7.86 19.89 1.50
C ASP A 2 -8.33 18.55 0.89
N SER A 3 -9.46 18.01 1.37
CA SER A 3 -9.98 16.72 0.90
C SER A 3 -10.38 16.75 -0.59
N GLN A 4 -10.88 17.88 -1.09
CA GLN A 4 -11.21 18.05 -2.50
C GLN A 4 -9.93 18.05 -3.35
N TYR A 5 -8.90 18.75 -2.91
CA TYR A 5 -7.60 18.76 -3.59
C TYR A 5 -7.01 17.34 -3.71
N ILE A 6 -7.02 16.57 -2.62
CA ILE A 6 -6.53 15.19 -2.64
C ILE A 6 -7.28 14.38 -3.69
N LYS A 7 -8.62 14.43 -3.70
CA LYS A 7 -9.45 13.67 -4.64
C LYS A 7 -9.16 13.98 -6.10
N ASP A 8 -8.78 15.22 -6.39
CA ASP A 8 -8.54 15.69 -7.76
C ASP A 8 -7.10 15.39 -8.24
N ASN A 9 -6.16 15.13 -7.32
CA ASN A 9 -4.72 15.04 -7.65
C ASN A 9 -4.04 13.73 -7.22
N TYR A 10 -4.73 12.84 -6.52
CA TYR A 10 -4.13 11.57 -6.14
C TYR A 10 -4.01 10.61 -7.33
N TYR A 11 -3.01 9.72 -7.25
CA TYR A 11 -2.86 8.61 -8.18
C TYR A 11 -2.44 7.34 -7.44
N PHE A 12 -2.55 6.20 -8.13
CA PHE A 12 -2.17 4.91 -7.59
C PHE A 12 -0.85 4.42 -8.18
N GLU A 13 0.04 3.94 -7.32
CA GLU A 13 1.22 3.19 -7.73
C GLU A 13 1.25 1.78 -7.14
N THR A 14 1.89 0.85 -7.84
CA THR A 14 2.14 -0.48 -7.27
C THR A 14 3.35 -0.40 -6.37
N LEU A 15 3.22 -0.87 -5.12
CA LEU A 15 4.34 -0.94 -4.19
C LEU A 15 5.52 -1.70 -4.82
N ASN A 16 6.72 -1.15 -4.70
CA ASN A 16 7.97 -1.73 -5.17
C ASN A 16 9.14 -1.24 -4.30
N GLU A 17 10.36 -1.67 -4.61
CA GLU A 17 11.58 -1.38 -3.84
C GLU A 17 12.03 0.10 -3.86
N SER A 18 11.60 0.90 -4.84
CA SER A 18 12.03 2.30 -4.93
C SER A 18 11.21 3.25 -4.05
N HIS A 19 10.11 2.79 -3.47
CA HIS A 19 9.28 3.60 -2.59
C HIS A 19 9.93 3.75 -1.21
N ASN A 20 10.07 4.99 -0.75
CA ASN A 20 10.47 5.28 0.63
C ASN A 20 9.23 5.29 1.54
N LEU A 21 9.10 4.29 2.40
CA LEU A 21 7.95 4.13 3.31
C LEU A 21 8.19 4.73 4.70
N ASN A 22 9.39 5.22 5.01
CA ASN A 22 9.76 5.62 6.37
C ASN A 22 8.85 6.71 6.95
N ASN A 23 8.41 7.62 6.08
CA ASN A 23 7.55 8.76 6.44
C ASN A 23 6.06 8.40 6.50
N PHE A 24 5.66 7.20 6.07
CA PHE A 24 4.26 6.78 6.19
C PHE A 24 3.91 6.48 7.65
N TYR A 25 2.80 7.04 8.11
CA TYR A 25 2.24 6.78 9.43
C TYR A 25 0.72 7.02 9.41
N CYS A 26 -0.06 6.05 9.88
CA CYS A 26 -1.47 6.18 10.21
C CYS A 26 -1.71 5.83 11.69
N GLU A 27 -2.93 6.03 12.17
CA GLU A 27 -3.30 5.80 13.58
C GLU A 27 -3.27 4.31 13.99
N ASP A 28 -3.11 3.40 13.04
CA ASP A 28 -3.05 1.96 13.26
C ASP A 28 -1.60 1.46 13.12
N GLU A 29 -0.97 1.13 14.24
CA GLU A 29 0.41 0.65 14.29
C GLU A 29 0.61 -0.66 13.52
N GLU A 30 -0.36 -1.57 13.53
CA GLU A 30 -0.27 -2.84 12.79
C GLU A 30 -0.27 -2.58 11.28
N LEU A 31 -1.07 -1.62 10.80
CA LEU A 31 -1.07 -1.23 9.39
C LEU A 31 0.23 -0.54 8.97
N ASN A 32 0.83 0.26 9.86
CA ASN A 32 2.13 0.87 9.62
C ASN A 32 3.23 -0.19 9.48
N GLU A 33 3.28 -1.14 10.41
CA GLU A 33 4.24 -2.25 10.39
C GLU A 33 4.01 -3.13 9.16
N PHE A 34 2.77 -3.50 8.87
CA PHE A 34 2.42 -4.28 7.68
C PHE A 34 2.95 -3.64 6.40
N LEU A 35 2.73 -2.33 6.20
CA LEU A 35 3.16 -1.67 4.98
C LEU A 35 4.69 -1.64 4.86
N LYS A 36 5.40 -1.33 5.95
CA LYS A 36 6.86 -1.16 5.98
C LYS A 36 7.59 -2.49 5.89
N GLU A 37 7.09 -3.52 6.57
CA GLU A 37 7.81 -4.77 6.75
C GLU A 37 7.30 -5.92 5.88
N ASP A 38 5.99 -6.02 5.64
CA ASP A 38 5.38 -7.24 5.11
C ASP A 38 4.82 -7.11 3.69
N ALA A 39 4.22 -5.96 3.37
CA ALA A 39 3.43 -5.79 2.15
C ALA A 39 4.21 -6.15 0.87
N LEU A 40 5.45 -5.66 0.73
CA LEU A 40 6.28 -5.97 -0.44
C LEU A 40 6.75 -7.43 -0.46
N LYS A 41 7.06 -8.02 0.71
CA LYS A 41 7.46 -9.44 0.83
C LYS A 41 6.30 -10.35 0.39
N GLN A 42 5.09 -10.09 0.90
CA GLN A 42 3.87 -10.83 0.56
C GLN A 42 3.50 -10.67 -0.93
N GLN A 43 3.68 -9.48 -1.48
CA GLN A 43 3.41 -9.21 -2.90
C GLN A 43 4.34 -10.01 -3.81
N LYS A 44 5.64 -10.07 -3.48
CA LYS A 44 6.63 -10.89 -4.21
C LYS A 44 6.28 -12.39 -4.17
N GLN A 45 5.70 -12.84 -3.06
CA GLN A 45 5.19 -14.21 -2.90
C GLN A 45 3.82 -14.44 -3.56
N LYS A 46 3.27 -13.42 -4.24
CA LYS A 46 1.96 -13.44 -4.91
C LYS A 46 0.79 -13.70 -3.95
N LEU A 47 0.95 -13.37 -2.67
CA LEU A 47 -0.10 -13.50 -1.65
C LEU A 47 -1.07 -12.31 -1.70
N ASN A 48 -0.56 -11.12 -2.00
CA ASN A 48 -1.35 -9.91 -2.13
C ASN A 48 -0.85 -9.03 -3.30
N LEU A 49 -1.57 -7.94 -3.54
CA LEU A 49 -1.16 -6.82 -4.36
C LEU A 49 -1.41 -5.55 -3.57
N THR A 50 -0.37 -4.76 -3.31
CA THR A 50 -0.47 -3.50 -2.56
C THR A 50 -0.34 -2.33 -3.51
N LYS A 51 -1.33 -1.43 -3.46
CA LYS A 51 -1.33 -0.16 -4.17
C LYS A 51 -1.15 0.97 -3.16
N LEU A 52 -0.22 1.88 -3.46
CA LEU A 52 -0.03 3.12 -2.74
C LEU A 52 -0.89 4.20 -3.36
N ILE A 53 -1.38 5.10 -2.52
CA ILE A 53 -2.12 6.31 -2.90
C ILE A 53 -1.16 7.47 -2.70
N ILE A 54 -0.81 8.17 -3.77
CA ILE A 54 0.19 9.24 -3.76
C ILE A 54 -0.48 10.56 -4.14
N CYS A 55 -0.15 11.63 -3.44
CA CYS A 55 -0.55 13.01 -3.75
C CYS A 55 0.65 13.93 -3.49
N ASP A 56 1.03 14.77 -4.44
CA ASP A 56 2.23 15.63 -4.38
C ASP A 56 3.50 14.90 -3.88
N ASP A 57 3.76 13.72 -4.44
CA ASP A 57 4.90 12.84 -4.10
C ASP A 57 4.90 12.28 -2.66
N GLU A 58 3.82 12.49 -1.90
CA GLU A 58 3.63 11.91 -0.56
C GLU A 58 2.70 10.70 -0.60
N ILE A 59 3.07 9.64 0.12
CA ILE A 59 2.20 8.47 0.32
C ILE A 59 1.16 8.82 1.39
N ILE A 60 -0.08 9.04 0.95
CA ILE A 60 -1.19 9.43 1.82
C ILE A 60 -2.07 8.25 2.24
N GLY A 61 -1.81 7.06 1.70
CA GLY A 61 -2.57 5.86 2.02
C GLY A 61 -2.13 4.65 1.21
N PHE A 62 -2.70 3.49 1.54
CA PHE A 62 -2.52 2.27 0.76
C PHE A 62 -3.76 1.39 0.80
N VAL A 63 -3.85 0.48 -0.16
CA VAL A 63 -4.79 -0.65 -0.14
C VAL A 63 -4.04 -1.92 -0.50
N SER A 64 -4.30 -3.00 0.23
CA SER A 64 -3.75 -4.32 -0.07
C SER A 64 -4.88 -5.30 -0.37
N LEU A 65 -4.83 -5.91 -1.55
CA LEU A 65 -5.81 -6.89 -2.00
C LEU A 65 -5.20 -8.29 -1.88
N LEU A 66 -5.80 -9.12 -1.04
CA LEU A 66 -5.43 -10.53 -0.94
C LEU A 66 -5.79 -11.28 -2.21
N ARG A 67 -4.83 -12.03 -2.75
CA ARG A 67 -5.06 -12.89 -3.91
C ARG A 67 -5.62 -14.22 -3.43
N TRP A 68 -6.94 -14.35 -3.46
CA TRP A 68 -7.57 -15.65 -3.25
C TRP A 68 -7.34 -16.56 -4.47
N ASN A 69 -6.73 -17.73 -4.27
CA ASN A 69 -6.55 -18.73 -5.31
C ASN A 69 -7.36 -19.99 -4.96
N LYS A 70 -8.41 -20.25 -5.74
CA LYS A 70 -9.35 -21.38 -5.55
C LYS A 70 -8.64 -22.76 -5.60
N ASN A 71 -7.46 -22.85 -6.24
CA ASN A 71 -6.73 -24.11 -6.44
C ASN A 71 -5.75 -24.48 -5.32
N LYS A 72 -5.68 -23.70 -4.23
CA LYS A 72 -4.86 -23.98 -3.03
C LYS A 72 -5.73 -24.42 -1.83
N ARG A 73 -6.76 -25.23 -2.08
CA ARG A 73 -7.43 -25.96 -1.00
C ARG A 73 -6.66 -27.26 -0.78
N TYR A 74 -6.03 -27.34 0.40
CA TYR A 74 -5.47 -28.54 0.99
C TYR A 74 -6.48 -29.68 0.99
#